data_AF-A0A8I3W508-F1
#
_entry.id   AF-A0A8I3W508-F1
#
_cell.length_a   1.000
_cell.length_b   1.000
_cell.length_c   1.000
_cell.angle_alpha   90.00
_cell.angle_beta   90.00
_cell.angle_gamma   90.00
#
_symmetry.space_group_name_H-M   'P 1'
#
loop_
_entity.id
_entity.type
_entity.pdbx_description
1 polymer ?
#
loop_
_entity_poly.entity_id
_entity_poly.type
_entity_poly.pdbx_seq_one_letter_code
_entity_poly.pdbx_strand_id
1 'polypeptide(L)' 'MTTASPSQVRQNYHQDSEAAINRQINLELYASYVYLSMGPVSAFCTWLASFPNTIC' A
#
# COMPACT_ATOMS: atom_id res chain seq x y z
N MET A 1 25.19 18.35 12.99
CA MET A 1 23.94 17.58 12.88
C MET A 1 22.80 18.54 13.14
N THR A 2 22.04 18.89 12.11
CA THR A 2 20.86 19.76 12.21
C THR A 2 19.68 18.91 12.68
N THR A 3 19.40 18.92 13.97
CA THR A 3 18.13 18.37 14.48
C THR A 3 17.04 19.36 14.12
N ALA A 4 16.14 18.99 13.21
CA ALA A 4 14.92 19.74 12.96
C ALA A 4 14.18 19.93 14.29
N SER A 5 13.75 21.16 14.59
CA SER A 5 13.00 21.45 15.81
C SER A 5 11.75 20.55 15.86
N PRO A 6 11.49 19.84 16.98
CA PRO A 6 10.30 19.01 17.08
C PRO A 6 9.04 19.88 16.88
N SER A 7 8.01 19.33 16.24
CA SER A 7 6.79 20.09 15.99
C SER A 7 6.17 20.56 17.31
N GLN A 8 5.64 21.78 17.33
CA GLN A 8 5.11 22.41 18.56
C GLN A 8 3.95 21.61 19.20
N VAL A 9 3.32 20.73 18.43
CA VAL A 9 2.18 19.89 18.85
C VAL A 9 2.65 18.50 19.33
N ARG A 10 3.95 18.18 19.20
CA ARG A 10 4.52 16.88 19.54
C ARG A 10 4.64 16.70 21.06
N GLN A 11 3.55 16.37 21.71
CA GLN A 11 3.49 16.05 23.13
C GLN A 11 3.51 14.53 23.32
N ASN A 12 4.45 14.00 24.11
CA ASN A 12 4.61 12.56 24.42
C ASN A 12 4.83 11.62 23.20
N TYR A 13 5.22 12.13 22.03
CA TYR A 13 5.36 11.30 20.83
C TYR A 13 6.78 10.74 20.68
N HIS A 14 6.96 9.48 21.04
CA HIS A 14 8.23 8.76 20.91
C HIS A 14 8.60 8.51 19.44
N GLN A 15 9.89 8.61 19.13
CA GLN A 15 10.38 8.42 17.77
C GLN A 15 10.15 7.00 17.25
N ASP A 16 10.11 6.00 18.14
CA ASP A 16 9.78 4.63 17.76
C ASP A 16 8.32 4.48 17.33
N SER A 17 7.40 5.19 17.99
CA SER A 17 5.99 5.25 17.59
C SER A 17 5.81 5.92 16.24
N GLU A 18 6.55 7.00 15.98
CA GLU A 18 6.60 7.67 14.67
C GLU A 18 7.07 6.72 13.57
N ALA A 19 8.15 5.99 13.82
CA ALA A 19 8.70 5.02 12.89
C ALA A 19 7.74 3.84 12.65
N ALA A 20 7.07 3.35 13.69
CA ALA A 20 6.09 2.27 13.57
C ALA A 20 4.88 2.69 12.73
N ILE A 21 4.33 3.89 12.97
CA ILE A 21 3.21 4.44 12.21
C ILE A 21 3.59 4.63 10.74
N ASN A 22 4.76 5.20 10.47
CA ASN A 22 5.23 5.37 9.09
C ASN A 22 5.40 4.02 8.36
N ARG A 23 5.89 2.98 9.05
CA ARG A 23 5.98 1.63 8.49
C ARG A 23 4.60 1.04 8.21
N GLN A 24 3.64 1.23 9.11
CA GLN A 24 2.28 0.72 8.93
C GLN A 24 1.56 1.39 7.75
N ILE A 25 1.66 2.72 7.63
CA ILE A 25 1.10 3.46 6.49
C ILE A 25 1.68 2.93 5.17
N ASN A 26 3.00 2.72 5.11
CA ASN A 26 3.64 2.18 3.91
C ASN A 26 3.14 0.76 3.58
N LEU A 27 2.99 -0.10 4.59
CA LEU A 27 2.46 -1.46 4.40
C LEU A 27 1.01 -1.46 3.90
N GLU A 28 0.15 -0.58 4.43
CA GLU A 28 -1.25 -0.46 4.00
C GLU A 28 -1.36 0.08 2.56
N LEU A 29 -0.51 1.05 2.20
CA LEU A 29 -0.41 1.54 0.82
C LEU A 29 0.08 0.46 -0.13
N TYR A 30 1.07 -0.33 0.27
CA TYR A 30 1.55 -1.46 -0.52
C TYR A 30 0.47 -2.53 -0.70
N ALA A 31 -0.24 -2.90 0.37
CA ALA A 31 -1.36 -3.84 0.29
C ALA A 31 -2.46 -3.35 -0.64
N SER A 32 -2.80 -2.05 -0.58
CA SER A 32 -3.77 -1.42 -1.48
C SER A 32 -3.32 -1.47 -2.94
N TYR A 33 -2.04 -1.21 -3.22
CA TYR A 33 -1.45 -1.33 -4.56
C TYR A 33 -1.47 -2.78 -5.08
N VAL A 34 -1.10 -3.75 -4.24
CA VAL A 34 -1.15 -5.17 -4.60
C VAL A 34 -2.59 -5.58 -4.89
N TYR A 35 -3.55 -5.20 -4.06
CA TYR A 35 -4.95 -5.52 -4.29
C TYR A 35 -5.49 -4.88 -5.58
N LEU A 36 -5.17 -3.61 -5.81
CA LEU A 36 -5.52 -2.92 -7.04
C LEU A 36 -4.91 -3.59 -8.29
N SER A 37 -3.72 -4.18 -8.20
CA SER A 37 -3.08 -4.91 -9.30
C SER A 37 -3.57 -6.36 -9.45
N MET A 38 -4.07 -6.98 -8.37
CA MET A 38 -4.73 -8.29 -8.41
C MET A 38 -6.14 -8.22 -9.02
N GLY A 39 -6.84 -7.09 -8.86
CA GLY A 39 -8.13 -6.80 -9.49
C GLY A 39 -8.16 -7.04 -11.02
N PRO A 40 -7.33 -6.35 -11.82
CA PRO A 40 -7.31 -6.53 -13.27
C PRO A 40 -6.81 -7.92 -13.69
N VAL A 41 -5.92 -8.56 -12.93
CA VAL A 41 -5.48 -9.94 -13.22
C VAL A 41 -6.65 -10.93 -13.04
N SER A 42 -7.42 -10.81 -11.97
CA SER A 42 -8.61 -11.66 -11.76
C SER A 42 -9.69 -11.39 -12.82
N ALA A 43 -10.00 -10.14 -13.12
CA ALA A 43 -10.98 -9.77 -14.14
C ALA A 43 -10.54 -10.20 -15.55
N PHE A 44 -9.26 -10.09 -15.90
CA PHE A 44 -8.70 -10.56 -17.17
C PHE A 44 -8.79 -12.08 -17.29
N CYS A 45 -8.48 -12.82 -16.22
CA CYS A 45 -8.58 -14.28 -16.22
C CYS A 45 -10.04 -14.75 -16.36
N THR A 46 -10.98 -14.10 -15.67
CA THR A 46 -12.42 -14.38 -15.82
C THR A 46 -12.94 -14.00 -17.22
N TRP A 47 -12.44 -12.90 -17.80
CA TRP A 47 -12.77 -12.48 -19.15
C TRP A 47 -12.25 -13.47 -20.19
N LEU A 48 -10.99 -13.91 -20.09
CA LEU A 48 -10.42 -14.96 -20.94
C LEU A 48 -11.22 -16.28 -20.84
N ALA A 49 -11.62 -16.68 -19.64
CA ALA A 49 -12.44 -17.88 -19.44
C ALA A 49 -13.84 -17.79 -20.07
N SER A 50 -14.34 -16.57 -20.32
CA SER A 50 -15.62 -16.33 -20.98
C SER A 50 -15.54 -16.36 -22.52
N PHE A 51 -14.32 -16.31 -23.09
CA PHE A 51 -14.08 -16.45 -24.53
C PHE A 51 -13.22 -17.70 -24.82
N PRO A 52 -13.72 -18.92 -24.56
CA PRO A 52 -12.97 -20.16 -24.76
C PRO A 52 -12.70 -20.52 -26.23
N ASN A 53 -13.14 -19.71 -27.20
CA ASN A 53 -13.09 -20.05 -28.63
C ASN A 53 -12.38 -19.01 -29.53
N THR A 54 -11.57 -18.09 -28.97
CA THR A 54 -10.76 -17.17 -29.81
C THR A 54 -9.27 -17.23 -29.51
N ILE A 55 -8.78 -18.40 -29.08
CA ILE A 55 -7.38 -18.79 -29.25
C ILE A 55 -7.39 -20.26 -29.70
N CYS A 56 -7.75 -20.47 -30.96
CA CYS A 56 -7.02 -21.45 -31.78
C CYS A 56 -5.64 -20.85 -32.09
#